data_AF-A0A535RWA0-F1
#
_entry.id   AF-A0A535RWA0-F1
#
_cell.length_a   1.000
_cell.length_b   1.000
_cell.length_c   1.000
_cell.angle_alpha   90.00
_cell.angle_beta   90.00
_cell.angle_gamma   90.00
#
_symmetry.space_group_name_H-M   'P 1'
#
loop_
_entity.id
_entity.type
_entity.pdbx_description
1 polymer ?
#
loop_
_entity_poly.entity_id
_entity_poly.type
_entity_poly.pdbx_seq_one_letter_code
_entity_poly.pdbx_strand_id
1 'polypeptide(L)' 'MDDQVLQKVKECAVDYLHMRLDDSISVAEIFRDDTTQGFDVSIQGREVPTPKRCIVVLKDGQASIADEPDAPQAFQP' A
#
# COMPACT_ATOMS: atom_id res chain seq x y z
N MET A 1 -1.21 15.58 1.93
CA MET A 1 -1.42 14.36 1.14
C MET A 1 -2.35 14.71 -0.01
N ASP A 2 -1.89 14.54 -1.25
CA ASP A 2 -2.67 14.83 -2.47
C ASP A 2 -3.97 14.02 -2.55
N ASP A 3 -5.04 14.60 -3.10
CA ASP A 3 -6.34 13.95 -3.25
C ASP A 3 -6.27 12.67 -4.11
N GLN A 4 -5.42 12.64 -5.13
CA GLN A 4 -5.18 11.45 -5.95
C GLN A 4 -4.55 10.30 -5.13
N VAL A 5 -3.56 10.63 -4.30
CA VAL A 5 -2.89 9.65 -3.43
C VAL A 5 -3.88 9.14 -2.38
N LEU A 6 -4.66 10.03 -1.77
CA LEU A 6 -5.68 9.66 -0.79
C LEU A 6 -6.75 8.74 -1.39
N GLN A 7 -7.18 8.99 -2.64
CA GLN A 7 -8.11 8.12 -3.35
C GLN A 7 -7.51 6.74 -3.58
N LYS A 8 -6.25 6.66 -4.03
CA LYS A 8 -5.56 5.37 -4.23
C LYS A 8 -5.28 4.62 -2.94
N VAL A 9 -5.03 5.30 -1.82
CA VAL A 9 -4.91 4.67 -0.51
C VAL A 9 -6.24 4.06 -0.04
N LYS A 10 -7.36 4.71 -0.33
CA LYS A 10 -8.69 4.15 -0.02
C LYS A 10 -9.02 2.93 -0.89
N GLU A 11 -8.75 3.02 -2.19
CA GLU A 11 -8.88 1.91 -3.15
C GLU A 11 -8.03 0.72 -2.70
N CYS A 12 -6.76 0.96 -2.36
CA CYS A 12 -5.83 0.01 -1.78
C CYS A 12 -6.37 -0.66 -0.49
N ALA A 13 -6.94 0.12 0.43
CA ALA A 13 -7.49 -0.43 1.67
C ALA A 13 -8.74 -1.30 1.44
N VAL A 14 -9.66 -0.86 0.58
CA VAL A 14 -10.94 -1.56 0.35
C VAL A 14 -10.78 -2.75 -0.60
N ASP A 15 -10.15 -2.54 -1.74
CA ASP A 15 -10.10 -3.51 -2.84
C ASP A 15 -9.00 -4.57 -2.63
N TYR A 16 -7.86 -4.17 -2.05
CA TYR A 16 -6.70 -5.06 -1.90
C TYR A 16 -6.55 -5.61 -0.47
N LEU A 17 -6.74 -4.78 0.56
CA LEU A 17 -6.61 -5.22 1.96
C LEU A 17 -7.94 -5.68 2.58
N HIS A 18 -9.04 -5.63 1.82
CA HIS A 18 -10.39 -5.98 2.25
C HIS A 18 -10.79 -5.33 3.58
N MET A 19 -10.48 -4.05 3.72
CA MET A 19 -10.79 -3.25 4.92
C MET A 19 -12.30 -3.19 5.15
N ARG A 20 -12.70 -3.38 6.41
CA ARG A 20 -14.05 -3.18 6.95
C ARG A 20 -14.12 -1.82 7.65
N LEU A 21 -15.34 -1.38 7.94
CA LEU A 21 -15.60 -0.05 8.50
C LEU A 21 -14.86 0.22 9.82
N ASP A 22 -14.69 -0.82 10.66
CA ASP A 22 -14.05 -0.72 11.98
C ASP A 22 -12.53 -0.97 11.96
N ASP A 23 -11.96 -1.29 10.80
CA ASP A 23 -10.52 -1.54 10.70
C ASP A 23 -9.75 -0.21 10.76
N SER A 24 -8.60 -0.23 11.43
CA SER A 24 -7.66 0.89 11.42
C SER A 24 -6.54 0.61 10.43
N ILE A 25 -6.27 1.55 9.52
CA ILE A 25 -5.13 1.45 8.60
C ILE A 25 -3.96 2.31 9.06
N SER A 26 -2.75 1.80 8.87
CA SER A 26 -1.51 2.55 8.88
C SER A 26 -1.13 2.90 7.46
N VAL A 27 -0.68 4.14 7.25
CA VAL A 27 -0.07 4.59 6.00
C VAL A 27 1.32 5.09 6.32
N ALA A 28 2.34 4.53 5.67
CA ALA A 28 3.72 4.94 5.82
C ALA A 28 4.30 5.35 4.47
N GLU A 29 4.93 6.52 4.40
CA GLU A 29 5.63 6.97 3.20
C GLU A 29 6.91 6.16 3.00
N ILE A 30 7.08 5.64 1.79
CA ILE A 30 8.27 4.92 1.35
C ILE A 30 8.85 5.63 0.14
N PHE A 31 10.17 5.69 0.01
CA PHE A 31 10.82 6.24 -1.17
C PHE A 31 11.56 5.10 -1.85
N ARG A 32 11.21 4.80 -3.11
CA ARG A 32 11.94 3.78 -3.89
C ARG A 32 13.17 4.38 -4.55
N ASP A 33 13.05 5.60 -5.08
CA ASP A 33 14.12 6.36 -5.74
C ASP A 33 13.83 7.87 -5.62
N ASP A 34 14.77 8.74 -6.02
CA ASP A 34 14.66 10.21 -5.97
C ASP A 34 13.41 10.79 -6.68
N THR A 35 12.80 10.00 -7.57
CA THR A 35 11.65 10.40 -8.39
C THR A 35 10.38 9.60 -8.09
N THR A 36 10.47 8.57 -7.24
CA THR A 36 9.38 7.62 -7.01
C THR A 36 9.04 7.57 -5.53
N GLN A 37 7.97 8.26 -5.17
CA GLN A 37 7.39 8.23 -3.82
C GLN A 37 6.31 7.15 -3.77
N GLY A 38 6.27 6.40 -2.67
CA GLY A 38 5.32 5.33 -2.42
C GLY A 38 4.64 5.52 -1.06
N PHE A 39 3.51 4.87 -0.87
CA PHE A 39 2.79 4.82 0.40
C PHE A 39 2.43 3.36 0.70
N ASP A 40 3.07 2.78 1.72
CA ASP A 40 2.72 1.47 2.25
C ASP A 40 1.46 1.60 3.09
N VAL A 41 0.41 0.86 2.72
CA VAL A 41 -0.85 0.79 3.44
C VAL A 41 -0.97 -0.60 4.05
N SER A 42 -1.23 -0.66 5.35
CA SER A 42 -1.43 -1.91 6.10
C SER A 42 -2.54 -1.78 7.12
N ILE A 43 -3.17 -2.90 7.51
CA ILE A 43 -4.22 -2.90 8.53
C ILE A 43 -3.62 -3.23 9.89
N GLN A 44 -3.91 -2.41 10.89
CA GLN A 44 -3.47 -2.60 12.27
C GLN A 44 -4.30 -3.68 12.96
N GLY A 45 -3.63 -4.48 13.79
CA GLY A 45 -4.31 -5.38 14.75
C GLY A 45 -4.95 -6.64 14.15
N ARG A 46 -4.74 -6.93 12.86
CA ARG A 46 -5.23 -8.17 12.22
C ARG A 46 -4.21 -8.76 11.27
N GLU A 47 -4.19 -10.09 11.19
CA GLU A 47 -3.52 -10.78 10.08
C GLU A 47 -4.45 -10.81 8.86
N VAL A 48 -4.10 -10.02 7.84
CA VAL A 48 -4.68 -10.13 6.50
C VAL A 48 -3.96 -11.23 5.71
N PRO A 49 -4.66 -11.99 4.85
CA PRO A 49 -4.00 -12.86 3.89
C PRO A 49 -3.15 -12.01 2.93
N THR A 50 -1.95 -12.48 2.61
CA THR A 50 -0.98 -11.79 1.76
C THR A 50 -1.62 -11.40 0.40
N PRO A 51 -1.38 -10.18 -0.12
CA PRO A 51 -0.44 -9.19 0.37
C PRO A 51 -0.95 -8.43 1.60
N LYS A 52 -0.17 -8.47 2.70
CA LYS A 52 -0.46 -7.74 3.95
C LYS A 52 -0.31 -6.22 3.80
N ARG A 53 0.11 -5.79 2.61
CA ARG A 53 0.59 -4.44 2.28
C ARG A 53 0.14 -4.15 0.87
N CYS A 54 -0.31 -2.92 0.63
CA CYS A 54 -0.52 -2.45 -0.72
C CYS A 54 0.14 -1.07 -0.85
N ILE A 55 0.76 -0.83 -2.00
CA ILE A 55 1.68 0.30 -2.17
C ILE A 55 1.12 1.24 -3.23
N VAL A 56 0.87 2.48 -2.83
CA VAL A 56 0.48 3.54 -3.77
C VAL A 56 1.74 4.26 -4.21
N VAL A 57 2.05 4.24 -5.50
CA VAL A 57 3.21 4.92 -6.07
C VAL A 57 2.76 6.22 -6.75
N LEU A 58 3.48 7.31 -6.48
CA LEU A 58 3.37 8.59 -7.16
C LEU A 58 4.57 8.75 -8.09
N LYS A 59 4.30 8.78 -9.40
CA LYS A 59 5.32 8.99 -10.43
C LYS A 59 4.80 9.99 -11.46
N ASP A 60 5.62 10.96 -11.83
CA ASP A 60 5.25 12.01 -12.80
C ASP A 60 3.92 12.72 -12.45
N GLY A 61 3.65 12.91 -11.15
CA GLY A 61 2.42 13.54 -10.65
C GLY A 61 1.16 12.67 -10.70
N GLN A 62 1.27 11.39 -11.07
CA GLN A 62 0.17 10.44 -11.14
C GLN A 62 0.30 9.34 -10.08
N ALA A 63 -0.77 9.13 -9.32
CA ALA A 63 -0.85 8.08 -8.30
C ALA A 63 -1.40 6.79 -8.90
N SER A 64 -0.72 5.67 -8.67
CA SER A 64 -1.12 4.33 -9.11
C SER A 64 -0.89 3.31 -8.00
N ILE A 65 -1.70 2.25 -7.92
CA ILE A 65 -1.42 1.14 -7.02
C ILE A 65 -0.41 0.23 -7.72
N ALA A 66 0.69 -0.03 -7.05
CA ALA A 66 1.64 -1.04 -7.45
C ALA A 66 1.30 -2.34 -6.70
N ASP A 67 0.89 -3.35 -7.46
CA ASP A 67 0.99 -4.74 -7.02
C ASP A 67 2.47 -5.09 -6.95
N GLU A 68 3.10 -4.89 -5.80
CA GLU A 68 4.35 -5.57 -5.55
C GLU A 68 4.04 -7.07 -5.49
N PRO A 69 4.61 -7.91 -6.38
CA PRO A 69 4.71 -9.32 -6.04
C PRO A 69 5.42 -9.37 -4.69
N ASP A 70 4.87 -10.17 -3.77
CA ASP A 70 5.34 -10.36 -2.40
C ASP A 70 6.84 -10.10 -2.19
N ALA A 71 7.14 -9.53 -1.02
CA ALA A 71 8.47 -9.38 -0.46
C ALA A 71 9.35 -10.64 -0.68
N PRO A 72 10.69 -10.48 -0.58
CA PRO A 72 11.71 -11.23 -1.33
C PRO A 72 11.41 -12.72 -1.46
N GLN A 73 11.68 -13.27 -2.66
CA GLN A 73 11.87 -14.72 -2.87
C GLN A 73 12.33 -15.36 -1.56
N ALA A 74 11.47 -16.21 -1.01
CA ALA A 74 11.68 -16.92 0.22
C ALA A 74 13.16 -17.26 0.42
N PHE A 75 13.79 -16.71 1.46
CA PHE A 75 14.88 -17.45 2.08
C PHE A 75 14.21 -18.66 2.74
N GLN A 76 14.07 -19.72 1.94
CA GLN A 76 13.72 -21.08 2.33
C GLN A 76 14.79 -21.64 3.29
N PRO A 77 14.45 -22.65 4.12
CA PRO A 77 15.05 -22.91 5.45
C PRO A 77 16.54 -23.21 5.48
#